data_AF-A0A151SZT3-F1
#
_entry.id   AF-A0A151SZT3-F1
#
_cell.length_a   1.000
_cell.length_b   1.000
_cell.length_c   1.000
_cell.angle_alpha   90.00
_cell.angle_beta   90.00
_cell.angle_gamma   90.00
#
_symmetry.space_group_name_H-M   'P 1'
#
loop_
_entity.id
_entity.type
_entity.pdbx_description
1 polymer ?
#
loop_
_entity_poly.entity_id
_entity_poly.type
_entity_poly.pdbx_seq_one_letter_code
_entity_poly.pdbx_strand_id
1 'polypeptide(L)'
;EASTSSFNCFECGKPGHMKAECPNLLKKQQEEKKSKRNGKGKRAYIAWEDNDSSTTSDESEENNLCLMAGPDHDTIISDSDLESNPDYDQLQEAFIQIHEEAVKLGALNSKLKNKLKWYENALIKAEQELEDLKHEHENLQTMFNFSEAHCENSTSSKDVCEHCNTFEKENADLKSLLQSSLMEMQT
;
A
#
# COMPACT_ATOMS: atom_id res chain seq x y z
N GLU A 1 -8.16 12.91 -6.16
CA GLU A 1 -9.35 12.66 -7.00
C GLU A 1 -10.20 11.62 -6.31
N ALA A 2 -11.44 11.94 -5.99
CA ALA A 2 -12.35 11.02 -5.33
C ALA A 2 -12.85 10.01 -6.36
N SER A 3 -12.29 8.80 -6.36
CA SER A 3 -12.81 7.69 -7.15
C SER A 3 -14.12 7.21 -6.53
N THR A 4 -15.23 7.89 -6.85
CA THR A 4 -16.55 7.31 -6.76
C THR A 4 -16.56 6.12 -7.71
N SER A 5 -16.39 4.91 -7.18
CA SER A 5 -16.56 3.69 -7.96
C SER A 5 -17.94 3.75 -8.63
N SER A 6 -17.94 4.00 -9.93
CA SER A 6 -19.13 4.18 -10.76
C SER A 6 -19.79 2.83 -11.01
N PHE A 7 -20.28 2.16 -9.97
CA PHE A 7 -21.18 1.05 -10.17
C PHE A 7 -22.57 1.62 -10.48
N ASN A 8 -23.20 1.06 -11.51
CA ASN A 8 -24.53 1.44 -11.94
C ASN A 8 -25.57 0.68 -11.10
N CYS A 9 -26.59 1.39 -10.65
CA CYS A 9 -27.70 0.79 -9.94
C CYS A 9 -28.43 -0.21 -10.86
N PHE A 10 -28.58 -1.46 -10.42
CA PHE A 10 -29.26 -2.52 -11.19
C PHE A 10 -30.76 -2.29 -11.40
N GLU A 11 -31.37 -1.33 -10.68
CA GLU A 11 -32.78 -0.97 -10.90
C GLU A 11 -32.93 0.20 -11.86
N CYS A 12 -32.18 1.29 -11.67
CA CYS A 12 -32.39 2.53 -12.43
C CYS A 12 -31.27 2.86 -13.43
N GLY A 13 -30.22 2.03 -13.49
CA GLY A 13 -29.06 2.18 -14.38
C GLY A 13 -28.13 3.35 -14.05
N LYS A 14 -28.43 4.17 -13.03
CA LYS A 14 -27.64 5.37 -12.70
C LYS A 14 -26.44 5.03 -11.83
N PRO A 15 -25.27 5.65 -12.05
CA PRO A 15 -24.08 5.41 -11.24
C PRO A 15 -24.20 5.99 -9.82
N GLY A 16 -23.38 5.46 -8.91
CA GLY A 16 -23.12 6.07 -7.60
C GLY A 16 -23.99 5.59 -6.44
N HIS A 17 -24.86 4.59 -6.65
CA HIS A 17 -25.64 3.96 -5.59
C HIS A 17 -26.08 2.55 -5.99
N MET A 18 -26.30 1.68 -4.99
CA MET A 18 -26.67 0.28 -5.25
C MET A 18 -28.19 0.16 -5.32
N LYS A 19 -28.70 -0.97 -5.80
CA LYS A 19 -30.15 -1.23 -5.88
C LYS A 19 -30.87 -0.95 -4.55
N ALA A 20 -30.31 -1.34 -3.40
CA ALA A 20 -30.89 -1.10 -2.08
C ALA A 20 -31.07 0.39 -1.73
N GLU A 21 -30.17 1.24 -2.23
CA GLU A 21 -30.17 2.69 -2.02
C GLU A 21 -30.91 3.42 -3.14
N CYS A 22 -31.51 2.69 -4.08
CA CYS A 22 -32.18 3.30 -5.23
C CYS A 22 -33.36 4.15 -4.76
N PRO A 23 -33.35 5.46 -5.03
CA PRO A 23 -34.46 6.34 -4.66
C PRO A 23 -35.79 5.88 -5.24
N ASN A 24 -35.76 5.24 -6.42
CA ASN A 24 -36.96 4.70 -7.07
C ASN A 24 -37.55 3.52 -6.30
N LEU A 25 -36.71 2.63 -5.74
CA LEU A 25 -37.17 1.51 -4.92
C LEU A 25 -37.67 1.96 -3.57
N LEU A 26 -36.99 2.91 -2.93
CA LEU A 26 -37.42 3.48 -1.66
C LEU A 26 -38.82 4.14 -1.78
N LYS A 27 -39.08 4.85 -2.88
CA LYS A 27 -40.40 5.43 -3.18
C LYS A 27 -41.47 4.36 -3.42
N LYS A 28 -41.18 3.35 -4.24
CA LYS A 28 -42.12 2.24 -4.52
C LYS A 28 -42.49 1.46 -3.25
N GLN A 29 -41.51 1.16 -2.39
CA GLN A 29 -41.76 0.51 -1.10
C GLN A 29 -42.60 1.39 -0.15
N GLN A 30 -42.42 2.72 -0.20
CA GLN A 30 -43.21 3.64 0.61
C GLN A 30 -44.65 3.75 0.12
N GLU A 31 -44.88 3.70 -1.19
CA GLU A 31 -46.22 3.66 -1.80
C GLU A 31 -46.93 2.33 -1.54
N GLU A 32 -46.23 1.19 -1.65
CA GLU A 32 -46.76 -0.13 -1.31
C GLU A 32 -47.07 -0.28 0.20
N LYS A 33 -46.28 0.35 1.08
CA LYS A 33 -46.58 0.39 2.53
C LYS A 33 -47.80 1.26 2.85
N LYS A 34 -48.12 2.26 2.04
CA LYS A 34 -49.34 3.07 2.18
C LYS A 34 -50.58 2.34 1.67
N SER A 35 -50.48 1.54 0.61
CA SER A 35 -51.60 0.74 0.08
C SER A 35 -51.92 -0.52 0.89
N LYS A 36 -50.96 -1.10 1.61
CA LYS A 36 -51.16 -2.30 2.45
C LYS A 36 -51.89 -2.07 3.79
N ARG A 37 -52.16 -0.82 4.19
CA ARG A 37 -52.98 -0.56 5.40
C ARG A 37 -54.48 -0.78 5.18
N ASN A 38 -54.94 -0.83 3.93
CA ASN A 38 -56.35 -1.06 3.58
C ASN A 38 -56.45 -2.15 2.49
N GLY A 39 -56.32 -3.43 2.85
CA GLY A 39 -56.51 -4.49 1.85
C GLY A 39 -56.28 -5.89 2.39
N LYS A 40 -57.34 -6.49 2.93
CA LYS A 40 -57.37 -7.89 3.33
C LYS A 40 -57.59 -8.77 2.09
N GLY A 41 -56.58 -9.56 1.72
CA GLY A 41 -56.75 -10.85 1.06
C GLY A 41 -56.41 -10.98 -0.42
N LYS A 42 -55.96 -12.21 -0.73
CA LYS A 42 -55.80 -12.91 -2.02
C LYS A 42 -54.42 -12.80 -2.68
N ARG A 43 -53.60 -13.84 -2.46
CA ARG A 43 -52.50 -14.23 -3.35
C ARG A 43 -53.10 -14.64 -4.70
N ALA A 44 -52.71 -13.96 -5.77
CA ALA A 44 -53.01 -14.36 -7.14
C ALA A 44 -51.79 -15.11 -7.71
N TYR A 45 -52.03 -16.27 -8.30
CA TYR A 45 -51.05 -17.05 -9.05
C TYR A 45 -50.85 -16.38 -10.41
N ILE A 46 -49.61 -16.12 -10.82
CA ILE A 46 -49.29 -15.59 -12.16
C ILE A 46 -49.14 -16.80 -13.08
N ALA A 47 -50.13 -17.05 -13.93
CA ALA A 47 -49.97 -17.93 -15.07
C ALA A 47 -49.03 -17.24 -16.08
N TRP A 48 -47.99 -17.92 -16.52
CA TRP A 48 -47.15 -17.46 -17.62
C TRP A 48 -47.98 -17.59 -18.91
N GLU A 49 -48.15 -16.48 -19.62
CA GLU A 49 -48.88 -16.44 -20.90
C GLU A 49 -48.09 -17.20 -21.98
N ASP A 50 -48.81 -18.07 -22.70
CA ASP A 50 -48.37 -18.73 -23.92
C ASP A 50 -48.01 -17.68 -24.98
N ASN A 51 -46.74 -17.67 -25.39
CA ASN A 51 -46.28 -16.93 -26.56
C ASN A 51 -46.67 -17.72 -27.83
N ASP A 52 -47.88 -17.47 -28.31
CA ASP A 52 -48.44 -18.02 -29.55
C ASP A 52 -48.08 -17.12 -30.76
N SER A 53 -47.26 -17.67 -31.67
CA SER A 53 -47.07 -17.28 -33.10
C SER A 53 -45.82 -18.02 -33.64
N SER A 54 -45.81 -18.83 -34.70
CA SER A 54 -46.74 -19.03 -35.81
C SER A 54 -46.54 -20.42 -36.48
N THR A 55 -47.66 -21.03 -36.88
CA THR A 55 -47.96 -21.85 -38.08
C THR A 55 -46.85 -22.63 -38.82
N THR A 56 -47.00 -23.95 -39.05
CA THR A 56 -47.22 -24.60 -40.37
C THR A 56 -47.60 -26.10 -40.26
N SER A 57 -48.63 -26.50 -41.01
CA SER A 57 -48.93 -27.81 -41.68
C SER A 57 -48.51 -29.17 -41.09
N ASP A 58 -49.53 -30.03 -41.04
CA ASP A 58 -49.60 -31.48 -41.30
C ASP A 58 -49.02 -32.51 -40.34
N GLU A 59 -49.98 -33.30 -39.83
CA GLU A 59 -50.04 -34.76 -39.77
C GLU A 59 -49.03 -35.55 -38.92
N SER A 60 -49.57 -36.65 -38.38
CA SER A 60 -48.93 -37.80 -37.72
C SER A 60 -48.69 -37.74 -36.21
N GLU A 61 -49.55 -38.52 -35.55
CA GLU A 61 -49.45 -39.09 -34.22
C GLU A 61 -48.05 -39.61 -33.86
N GLU A 62 -47.59 -39.33 -32.65
CA GLU A 62 -46.68 -40.22 -31.89
C GLU A 62 -46.77 -39.89 -30.38
N ASN A 63 -47.95 -40.14 -29.80
CA ASN A 63 -48.13 -40.23 -28.36
C ASN A 63 -47.64 -41.59 -27.86
N ASN A 64 -46.36 -41.72 -27.47
CA ASN A 64 -45.86 -42.88 -26.73
C ASN A 64 -44.76 -42.50 -25.73
N LEU A 65 -45.11 -41.77 -24.66
CA LEU A 65 -44.32 -41.74 -23.43
C LEU A 65 -45.07 -42.50 -22.34
N CYS A 66 -45.03 -43.84 -22.41
CA CYS A 66 -45.62 -44.71 -21.41
C CYS A 66 -44.67 -44.85 -20.21
N LEU A 67 -45.00 -44.18 -19.10
CA LEU A 67 -44.38 -44.35 -17.79
C LEU A 67 -44.97 -45.58 -17.10
N MET A 68 -44.27 -46.71 -17.11
CA MET A 68 -44.59 -47.86 -16.25
C MET A 68 -43.56 -47.94 -15.13
N ALA A 69 -43.96 -47.43 -13.96
CA ALA A 69 -43.26 -47.59 -12.70
C ALA A 69 -43.29 -49.07 -12.26
N GLY A 70 -42.12 -49.64 -11.99
CA GLY A 70 -41.99 -50.86 -11.17
C GLY A 70 -41.73 -50.45 -9.72
N PRO A 71 -42.40 -51.05 -8.73
CA PRO A 71 -42.03 -50.84 -7.33
C PRO A 71 -40.80 -51.69 -7.01
N ASP A 72 -40.01 -51.19 -6.05
CA ASP A 72 -38.97 -51.89 -5.32
C ASP A 72 -37.56 -51.88 -5.95
N HIS A 73 -36.89 -50.73 -5.85
CA HIS A 73 -35.50 -50.70 -5.42
C HIS A 73 -35.24 -49.43 -4.60
N ASP A 74 -35.08 -49.66 -3.31
CA ASP A 74 -34.26 -48.92 -2.36
C ASP A 74 -34.41 -47.42 -2.26
N THR A 75 -34.95 -47.00 -1.11
CA THR A 75 -34.28 -46.05 -0.21
C THR A 75 -33.37 -45.04 -0.94
N ILE A 76 -33.94 -44.16 -1.74
CA ILE A 76 -33.24 -42.93 -2.11
C ILE A 76 -33.29 -42.09 -0.85
N ILE A 77 -32.18 -42.20 -0.12
CA ILE A 77 -31.65 -41.23 0.83
C ILE A 77 -32.26 -39.88 0.47
N SER A 78 -33.21 -39.43 1.29
CA SER A 78 -33.64 -38.04 1.23
C SER A 78 -32.42 -37.26 1.70
N ASP A 79 -31.55 -36.91 0.75
CA ASP A 79 -30.36 -36.09 0.90
C ASP A 79 -30.77 -34.84 1.68
N SER A 80 -30.63 -34.95 3.00
CA SER A 80 -30.84 -33.85 3.93
C SER A 80 -29.58 -32.98 4.01
N ASP A 81 -28.65 -33.19 3.07
CA ASP A 81 -27.43 -32.41 2.84
C ASP A 81 -27.64 -31.39 1.72
N LEU A 82 -28.85 -30.81 1.61
CA LEU A 82 -28.94 -29.48 1.02
C LEU A 82 -28.24 -28.55 2.01
N GLU A 83 -26.96 -28.29 1.78
CA GLU A 83 -26.32 -27.05 2.19
C GLU A 83 -27.36 -25.95 2.00
N SER A 84 -27.89 -25.42 3.10
CA SER A 84 -28.86 -24.33 3.08
C SER A 84 -28.19 -23.19 2.32
N ASN A 85 -28.50 -23.04 1.04
CA ASN A 85 -28.04 -21.91 0.25
C ASN A 85 -28.33 -20.65 1.07
N PRO A 86 -27.32 -19.79 1.32
CA PRO A 86 -27.50 -18.61 2.15
C PRO A 86 -28.64 -17.79 1.56
N ASP A 87 -29.57 -17.40 2.44
CA ASP A 87 -30.69 -16.54 2.05
C ASP A 87 -30.15 -15.23 1.47
N TYR A 88 -30.89 -14.63 0.53
CA TYR A 88 -30.43 -13.46 -0.23
C TYR A 88 -29.99 -12.31 0.69
N ASP A 89 -30.73 -12.10 1.79
CA ASP A 89 -30.43 -11.06 2.79
C ASP A 89 -29.07 -11.33 3.47
N GLN A 90 -28.74 -12.60 3.78
CA GLN A 90 -27.46 -12.98 4.38
C GLN A 90 -26.29 -12.75 3.41
N LEU A 91 -26.49 -13.08 2.12
CA LEU A 91 -25.49 -12.82 1.08
C LEU A 91 -25.28 -11.31 0.89
N GLN A 92 -26.35 -10.53 0.94
CA GLN A 92 -26.31 -9.07 0.83
C GLN A 92 -25.55 -8.44 2.00
N GLU A 93 -25.79 -8.87 3.24
CA GLU A 93 -25.06 -8.41 4.41
C GLU A 93 -23.56 -8.73 4.31
N ALA A 94 -23.21 -9.96 3.92
CA ALA A 94 -21.82 -10.36 3.72
C ALA A 94 -21.12 -9.49 2.66
N PHE A 95 -21.81 -9.18 1.55
CA PHE A 95 -21.28 -8.30 0.52
C PHE A 95 -21.01 -6.88 1.04
N ILE A 96 -21.92 -6.32 1.84
CA ILE A 96 -21.76 -4.99 2.43
C ILE A 96 -20.54 -4.96 3.37
N GLN A 97 -20.41 -5.96 4.24
CA GLN A 97 -19.28 -6.05 5.18
C GLN A 97 -17.93 -6.09 4.44
N ILE A 98 -17.83 -6.96 3.43
CA ILE A 98 -16.62 -7.07 2.61
C ILE A 98 -16.32 -5.75 1.89
N HIS A 99 -17.35 -5.08 1.35
CA HIS A 99 -17.17 -3.80 0.68
C HIS A 99 -16.66 -2.72 1.66
N GLU A 100 -17.22 -2.62 2.86
CA GLU A 100 -16.75 -1.69 3.89
C GLU A 100 -15.29 -1.97 4.29
N GLU A 101 -14.92 -3.24 4.47
CA GLU A 101 -13.54 -3.63 4.75
C GLU A 101 -12.60 -3.28 3.60
N ALA A 102 -13.00 -3.51 2.35
CA ALA A 102 -12.23 -3.14 1.17
C ALA A 102 -11.99 -1.61 1.11
N VAL A 103 -13.00 -0.81 1.44
CA VAL A 103 -12.86 0.66 1.53
C VAL A 103 -11.88 1.06 2.65
N LYS A 104 -12.00 0.45 3.83
CA LYS A 104 -11.08 0.69 4.96
C LYS A 104 -9.63 0.32 4.58
N LEU A 105 -9.43 -0.82 3.93
CA LEU A 105 -8.13 -1.25 3.41
C LEU A 105 -7.59 -0.29 2.36
N GLY A 106 -8.43 0.21 1.45
CA GLY A 106 -8.06 1.24 0.47
C GLY A 106 -7.52 2.52 1.14
N ALA A 107 -8.20 2.99 2.19
CA ALA A 107 -7.76 4.15 2.95
C ALA A 107 -6.42 3.91 3.68
N LEU A 108 -6.23 2.73 4.30
CA LEU A 108 -4.97 2.35 4.93
C LEU A 108 -3.83 2.24 3.93
N ASN A 109 -4.08 1.66 2.76
CA ASN A 109 -3.09 1.53 1.69
C ASN A 109 -2.67 2.91 1.17
N SER A 110 -3.60 3.85 0.99
CA SER A 110 -3.28 5.24 0.66
C SER A 110 -2.35 5.89 1.69
N LYS A 111 -2.63 5.70 2.99
CA LYS A 111 -1.77 6.21 4.08
C LYS A 111 -0.38 5.58 4.04
N LEU A 112 -0.28 4.26 3.83
CA LEU A 112 0.99 3.55 3.74
C LEU A 112 1.81 4.02 2.53
N LYS A 113 1.19 4.20 1.36
CA LYS A 113 1.84 4.76 0.17
C LYS A 113 2.44 6.14 0.44
N ASN A 114 1.72 7.01 1.16
CA ASN A 114 2.24 8.34 1.51
C ASN A 114 3.44 8.25 2.46
N LYS A 115 3.39 7.35 3.45
CA LYS A 115 4.55 7.10 4.33
C LYS A 115 5.75 6.56 3.55
N LEU A 116 5.51 5.63 2.63
CA LEU A 116 6.56 5.04 1.80
C LEU A 116 7.26 6.12 0.99
N LYS A 117 6.51 7.01 0.31
CA LYS A 117 7.08 8.17 -0.40
C LYS A 117 7.91 9.08 0.51
N TRP A 118 7.47 9.30 1.75
CA TRP A 118 8.23 10.10 2.71
C TRP A 118 9.57 9.44 3.07
N TYR A 119 9.56 8.14 3.39
CA TYR A 119 10.78 7.40 3.70
C TYR A 119 11.73 7.31 2.50
N GLU A 120 11.19 7.11 1.30
CA GLU A 120 11.95 7.10 0.04
C GLU A 120 12.67 8.44 -0.18
N ASN A 121 11.97 9.56 -0.03
CA ASN A 121 12.59 10.89 -0.13
C ASN A 121 13.64 11.14 0.97
N ALA A 122 13.37 10.67 2.19
CA ALA A 122 14.33 10.80 3.29
C ALA A 122 15.60 9.98 3.05
N LEU A 123 15.46 8.78 2.47
CA LEU A 123 16.58 7.93 2.08
C LEU A 123 17.43 8.60 1.00
N ILE A 124 16.81 9.12 -0.06
CA ILE A 124 17.52 9.84 -1.14
C ILE A 124 18.34 11.02 -0.57
N LYS A 125 17.76 11.78 0.37
CA LYS A 125 18.46 12.90 1.01
C LYS A 125 19.67 12.44 1.83
N ALA A 126 19.52 11.36 2.59
CA ALA A 126 20.62 10.79 3.37
C ALA A 126 21.73 10.22 2.48
N GLU A 127 21.36 9.58 1.36
CA GLU A 127 22.31 9.08 0.36
C GLU A 127 23.09 10.23 -0.28
N GLN A 128 22.43 11.34 -0.62
CA GLN A 128 23.11 12.54 -1.14
C GLN A 128 24.09 13.12 -0.12
N GLU A 129 23.68 13.27 1.15
CA GLU A 129 24.56 13.76 2.22
C GLU A 129 25.80 12.87 2.41
N LEU A 130 25.65 11.55 2.27
CA LEU A 130 26.79 10.63 2.32
C LEU A 130 27.75 10.81 1.14
N GLU A 131 27.25 11.01 -0.07
CA GLU A 131 28.10 11.24 -1.24
C GLU A 131 28.84 12.59 -1.12
N ASP A 132 28.15 13.63 -0.65
CA ASP A 132 28.75 14.95 -0.40
C ASP A 132 29.90 14.84 0.64
N LEU A 133 29.67 14.15 1.77
CA LEU A 133 30.69 13.91 2.80
C LEU A 133 31.88 13.11 2.26
N LYS A 134 31.61 12.12 1.41
CA LYS A 134 32.66 11.31 0.78
C LYS A 134 33.52 12.15 -0.15
N HIS A 135 32.91 13.04 -0.92
CA HIS A 135 33.64 13.98 -1.77
C HIS A 135 34.49 14.95 -0.94
N GLU A 136 33.98 15.46 0.18
CA GLU A 136 34.76 16.28 1.12
C GLU A 136 35.96 15.51 1.70
N HIS A 137 35.76 14.25 2.08
CA HIS A 137 36.84 13.40 2.57
C HIS A 137 37.92 13.17 1.51
N GLU A 138 37.54 12.86 0.27
CA GLU A 138 38.49 12.73 -0.85
C GLU A 138 39.25 14.04 -1.09
N ASN A 139 38.58 15.19 -1.03
CA ASN A 139 39.22 16.50 -1.15
C ASN A 139 40.22 16.77 0.00
N LEU A 140 39.83 16.50 1.25
CA LEU A 140 40.74 16.64 2.38
C LEU A 140 41.92 15.68 2.30
N GLN A 141 41.69 14.45 1.83
CA GLN A 141 42.74 13.46 1.63
C GLN A 141 43.73 13.90 0.53
N THR A 142 43.24 14.46 -0.58
CA THR A 142 44.14 15.01 -1.61
C THR A 142 44.94 16.20 -1.10
N MET A 143 44.33 17.09 -0.32
CA MET A 143 45.01 18.20 0.35
C MET A 143 46.09 17.71 1.33
N PHE A 144 45.81 16.68 2.12
CA PHE A 144 46.76 16.06 3.05
C PHE A 144 47.93 15.41 2.30
N ASN A 145 47.65 14.63 1.26
CA ASN A 145 48.69 14.00 0.46
C ASN A 145 49.57 15.05 -0.25
N PHE A 146 48.98 16.17 -0.68
CA PHE A 146 49.74 17.29 -1.26
C PHE A 146 50.67 17.95 -0.22
N SER A 147 50.20 18.17 1.01
CA SER A 147 51.04 18.73 2.07
C SER A 147 52.15 17.75 2.50
N GLU A 148 51.86 16.46 2.58
CA GLU A 148 52.84 15.40 2.86
C GLU A 148 53.91 15.33 1.76
N ALA A 149 53.52 15.28 0.49
CA ALA A 149 54.45 15.31 -0.64
C ALA A 149 55.29 16.60 -0.69
N HIS A 150 54.73 17.75 -0.27
CA HIS A 150 55.50 18.98 -0.16
C HIS A 150 56.53 18.92 0.98
N CYS A 151 56.25 18.19 2.07
CA CYS A 151 57.21 17.89 3.13
C CYS A 151 58.31 16.91 2.68
N GLU A 152 57.98 15.87 1.91
CA GLU A 152 58.93 14.87 1.43
C GLU A 152 59.81 15.37 0.27
N ASN A 153 59.23 16.11 -0.69
CA ASN A 153 59.97 16.73 -1.80
C ASN A 153 60.79 17.94 -1.34
N SER A 154 60.45 18.52 -0.17
CA SER A 154 61.33 19.45 0.55
C SER A 154 62.48 18.68 1.22
N THR A 155 63.32 18.06 0.39
CA THR A 155 64.72 17.82 0.73
C THR A 155 65.51 19.12 0.98
N SER A 156 64.85 20.29 1.06
CA SER A 156 65.41 21.55 1.54
C SER A 156 64.87 22.07 2.88
N SER A 157 63.86 21.50 3.54
CA SER A 157 63.54 21.95 4.92
C SER A 157 64.33 21.18 5.97
N LYS A 158 65.64 21.11 5.72
CA LYS A 158 66.65 21.30 6.75
C LYS A 158 66.93 22.80 6.95
N ASP A 159 66.01 23.67 6.50
CA ASP A 159 65.90 25.04 6.96
C ASP A 159 65.42 24.99 8.40
N VAL A 160 66.39 24.78 9.29
CA VAL A 160 66.24 24.93 10.72
C VAL A 160 65.55 26.27 10.96
N CYS A 161 64.36 26.23 11.55
CA CYS A 161 63.61 27.42 11.95
C CYS A 161 64.57 28.45 12.56
N GLU A 162 64.68 29.64 11.99
CA GLU A 162 65.63 30.67 12.42
C GLU A 162 65.46 31.02 13.91
N HIS A 163 64.22 30.97 14.40
CA HIS A 163 63.93 31.09 15.83
C HIS A 163 64.49 29.93 16.65
N CYS A 164 64.35 28.69 16.18
CA CYS A 164 64.94 27.52 16.85
C CYS A 164 66.47 27.59 16.90
N ASN A 165 67.13 28.03 15.81
CA ASN A 165 68.57 28.27 15.79
C ASN A 165 69.00 29.35 16.80
N THR A 166 68.24 30.43 16.89
CA THR A 166 68.51 31.53 17.83
C THR A 166 68.39 31.03 19.27
N PHE A 167 67.33 30.29 19.59
CA PHE A 167 67.13 29.70 20.91
C PHE A 167 68.18 28.63 21.26
N GLU A 168 68.62 27.82 20.30
CA GLU A 168 69.69 26.84 20.51
C GLU A 168 71.02 27.53 20.85
N LYS A 169 71.34 28.62 20.16
CA LYS A 169 72.53 29.42 20.42
C LYS A 169 72.48 30.09 21.79
N GLU A 170 71.37 30.73 22.14
CA GLU A 170 71.15 31.31 23.47
C GLU A 170 71.28 30.26 24.58
N ASN A 171 70.75 29.05 24.37
CA ASN A 171 70.90 27.95 25.32
C ASN A 171 72.36 27.49 25.48
N ALA A 172 73.12 27.45 24.39
CA ALA A 172 74.53 27.10 24.43
C ALA A 172 75.35 28.17 25.18
N ASP A 173 75.07 29.45 24.92
CA ASP A 173 75.72 30.58 25.58
C ASP A 173 75.38 30.62 27.08
N LEU A 174 74.10 30.40 27.45
CA LEU A 174 73.66 30.31 28.84
C LEU A 174 74.31 29.13 29.57
N LYS A 175 74.44 27.96 28.92
CA LYS A 175 75.15 26.81 29.51
C LYS A 175 76.63 27.11 29.75
N SER A 176 77.29 27.77 28.81
CA SER A 176 78.70 28.17 28.93
C SER A 176 78.90 29.17 30.08
N LEU A 177 78.01 30.16 30.18
CA LEU A 177 77.98 31.14 31.28
C LEU A 177 77.75 30.47 32.63
N LEU A 178 76.78 29.56 32.71
CA LEU A 178 76.50 28.81 33.93
C LEU A 178 77.72 27.97 34.35
N GLN A 179 78.36 27.29 33.39
CA GLN A 179 79.53 26.46 33.64
C GLN A 179 80.74 27.29 34.10
N SER A 180 80.93 28.48 33.52
CA SER A 180 82.00 29.41 33.91
C SER A 180 81.77 29.96 35.32
N SER A 181 80.54 30.39 35.63
CA SER A 181 80.17 30.86 36.97
C SER A 181 80.28 29.75 38.03
N LEU A 182 79.98 28.51 37.66
CA LEU A 182 80.14 27.36 38.55
C LEU A 182 81.60 27.06 38.85
N MET A 183 82.51 27.20 37.86
CA MET A 183 83.95 27.07 38.09
C MET A 183 84.51 28.20 38.97
N GLU A 184 84.07 29.45 38.74
CA GLU A 184 84.49 30.61 39.56
C GLU A 184 84.04 30.51 41.01
N MET A 185 82.89 29.88 41.29
CA MET A 185 82.44 29.61 42.67
C MET A 185 83.18 28.45 43.34
N GLN A 186 83.87 27.61 42.58
CA GLN A 186 84.62 26.45 43.09
C GLN A 186 86.12 26.71 43.29
N THR A 187 86.63 27.85 42.82
CA THR A 187 87.99 28.37 43.05
C THR A 187 88.04 29.32 44.24
#